data_AF-A0A9P5GSJ7-F1
#
_entry.id   AF-A0A9P5GSJ7-F1
#
_cell.length_a   1.000
_cell.length_b   1.000
_cell.length_c   1.000
_cell.angle_alpha   90.00
_cell.angle_beta   90.00
_cell.angle_gamma   90.00
#
_symmetry.space_group_name_H-M   'P 1'
#
loop_
_entity.id
_entity.type
_entity.pdbx_description
1 polymer ?
#
loop_
_entity_poly.entity_id
_entity_poly.type
_entity_poly.pdbx_seq_one_letter_code
_entity_poly.pdbx_strand_id
1 'polypeptide(L)'
;MFFLSTALLTTHPAVIRDMEAWPQNPPKLIYRDYGGVYSDSRYHYDAEIILAPDSGIILTTPHELTQRYLPGHGPMDARLNGIEGLNSPLKEKIFCLIHRYVVLVVLICKPQTADLGRVSNSSFTREITSLARFCDVYGEWCTTLLIPIPNHSASIALWCFGMGRLRYELFPPGSIENVTEEESEYEVALRDVGINPFGARFILDNIRVGGFKQYPSSDPDPSPVPAEETVPSTSTDSRAFDVFINMEPLEQVMQYGSSLGNKQMDRVSEVIELMAHSSSDDNETNGEDIYGTQISFQ
;
A
#
# COMPACT_ATOMS: atom_id res chain seq x y z
N MET A 1 -0.83 -1.54 15.83
CA MET A 1 -1.83 -1.99 14.84
C MET A 1 -1.05 -2.39 13.60
N PHE A 2 -1.36 -3.54 12.98
CA PHE A 2 -0.77 -4.00 11.73
C PHE A 2 -1.87 -4.41 10.76
N PHE A 3 -1.73 -4.05 9.48
CA PHE A 3 -2.61 -4.56 8.43
C PHE A 3 -1.94 -5.77 7.79
N LEU A 4 -2.64 -6.89 7.73
CA LEU A 4 -2.12 -8.19 7.32
C LEU A 4 -2.88 -8.71 6.11
N SER A 5 -2.15 -9.26 5.14
CA SER A 5 -2.77 -10.05 4.09
C SER A 5 -3.44 -11.28 4.69
N THR A 6 -4.68 -11.55 4.28
CA THR A 6 -5.40 -12.80 4.62
C THR A 6 -4.64 -14.05 4.19
N ALA A 7 -3.75 -13.96 3.20
CA ALA A 7 -2.88 -15.07 2.78
C ALA A 7 -1.95 -15.55 3.91
N LEU A 8 -1.65 -14.73 4.93
CA LEU A 8 -0.83 -15.15 6.07
C LEU A 8 -1.54 -16.16 6.98
N LEU A 9 -2.87 -16.18 6.99
CA LEU A 9 -3.66 -17.15 7.76
C LEU A 9 -3.42 -18.58 7.27
N THR A 10 -3.07 -18.75 5.99
CA THR A 10 -2.79 -20.06 5.39
C THR A 10 -1.29 -20.33 5.24
N THR A 11 -0.52 -19.32 4.84
CA THR A 11 0.92 -19.47 4.56
C THR A 11 1.78 -19.44 5.82
N HIS A 12 1.41 -18.64 6.82
CA HIS A 12 2.20 -18.39 8.03
C HIS A 12 1.35 -18.40 9.33
N PRO A 13 0.50 -19.42 9.57
CA PRO A 13 -0.40 -19.44 10.72
C PRO A 13 0.32 -19.37 12.08
N ALA A 14 1.55 -19.90 12.16
CA ALA A 14 2.37 -19.81 13.37
C ALA A 14 2.81 -18.37 13.67
N VAL A 15 3.07 -17.55 12.65
CA VAL A 15 3.43 -16.13 12.84
C VAL A 15 2.24 -15.37 13.42
N ILE A 16 1.05 -15.59 12.87
CA ILE A 16 -0.19 -14.98 13.34
C ILE A 16 -0.44 -15.32 14.81
N ARG A 17 -0.38 -16.61 15.15
CA ARG A 17 -0.55 -17.07 16.53
C ARG A 17 0.48 -16.44 17.48
N ASP A 18 1.73 -16.32 17.06
CA ASP A 18 2.79 -15.70 17.89
C ASP A 18 2.57 -14.18 18.06
N MET A 19 2.00 -13.50 17.06
CA MET A 19 1.61 -12.09 17.17
C MET A 19 0.41 -11.88 18.11
N GLU A 20 -0.62 -12.74 18.00
CA GLU A 20 -1.81 -12.70 18.85
C GLU A 20 -1.49 -13.06 20.30
N ALA A 21 -0.60 -14.04 20.52
CA ALA A 21 -0.17 -14.48 21.83
C ALA A 21 0.93 -13.60 22.46
N TRP A 22 1.21 -12.43 21.87
CA TRP A 22 2.29 -11.58 22.36
C TRP A 22 2.03 -11.11 23.80
N PRO A 23 2.97 -11.30 24.76
CA PRO A 23 2.64 -11.24 26.19
C PRO A 23 2.21 -9.87 26.73
N GLN A 24 2.55 -8.77 26.05
CA GLN A 24 2.26 -7.40 26.51
C GLN A 24 1.78 -6.55 25.35
N ASN A 25 0.54 -6.07 25.42
CA ASN A 25 -0.09 -5.20 24.42
C ASN A 25 0.12 -5.71 22.99
N PRO A 26 -0.46 -6.87 22.63
CA PRO A 26 -0.37 -7.38 21.27
C PRO A 26 -0.88 -6.31 20.29
N PRO A 27 -0.30 -6.26 19.08
CA PRO A 27 -0.71 -5.30 18.10
C PRO A 27 -2.10 -5.73 17.62
N LYS A 28 -2.99 -4.76 17.50
CA LYS A 28 -4.25 -4.97 16.81
C LYS A 28 -3.98 -5.45 15.38
N LEU A 29 -4.43 -6.65 15.02
CA LEU A 29 -4.23 -7.25 13.70
C LEU A 29 -5.48 -7.03 12.84
N ILE A 30 -5.31 -6.35 11.72
CA ILE A 30 -6.40 -6.04 10.79
C ILE A 30 -6.15 -6.85 9.52
N TYR A 31 -7.05 -7.75 9.18
CA TYR A 31 -6.90 -8.57 7.98
C TYR A 31 -7.51 -7.89 6.77
N ARG A 32 -6.84 -8.00 5.63
CA ARG A 32 -7.29 -7.49 4.34
C ARG A 32 -7.00 -8.51 3.25
N ASP A 33 -7.97 -8.66 2.35
CA ASP A 33 -7.75 -9.42 1.15
C ASP A 33 -7.14 -8.51 0.08
N TYR A 34 -5.91 -8.83 -0.31
CA TYR A 34 -5.21 -8.13 -1.37
C TYR A 34 -5.34 -8.92 -2.69
N GLY A 35 -6.32 -9.79 -2.81
CA GLY A 35 -6.55 -10.53 -4.03
C GLY A 35 -5.42 -11.53 -4.36
N GLY A 36 -5.70 -12.38 -5.34
CA GLY A 36 -4.78 -13.38 -5.85
C GLY A 36 -4.51 -13.18 -7.34
N VAL A 37 -3.89 -14.19 -7.97
CA VAL A 37 -3.55 -14.24 -9.40
C VAL A 37 -4.75 -14.03 -10.36
N TYR A 38 -5.99 -13.98 -9.84
CA TYR A 38 -7.24 -13.90 -10.60
C TYR A 38 -8.10 -12.65 -10.32
N SER A 39 -7.71 -11.78 -9.39
CA SER A 39 -8.37 -10.48 -9.19
C SER A 39 -7.82 -9.44 -10.17
N ASP A 40 -8.62 -8.43 -10.54
CA ASP A 40 -8.22 -7.38 -11.50
C ASP A 40 -6.84 -6.83 -11.11
N SER A 41 -5.86 -7.07 -11.97
CA SER A 41 -4.41 -6.92 -11.75
C SER A 41 -3.97 -5.51 -11.33
N ARG A 42 -4.86 -4.52 -11.45
CA ARG A 42 -4.56 -3.11 -11.23
C ARG A 42 -4.56 -2.70 -9.75
N TYR A 43 -5.20 -3.44 -8.85
CA TYR A 43 -5.69 -2.81 -7.62
C TYR A 43 -5.32 -3.47 -6.29
N HIS A 44 -4.60 -4.60 -6.27
CA HIS A 44 -4.37 -5.29 -4.99
C HIS A 44 -2.96 -5.89 -4.79
N TYR A 45 -1.90 -5.34 -5.37
CA TYR A 45 -0.55 -5.69 -4.87
C TYR A 45 -0.21 -4.86 -3.63
N ASP A 46 -0.27 -5.50 -2.45
CA ASP A 46 0.18 -4.93 -1.19
C ASP A 46 1.17 -5.84 -0.45
N ALA A 47 1.90 -5.27 0.51
CA ALA A 47 2.82 -6.01 1.35
C ALA A 47 2.05 -6.99 2.24
N GLU A 48 2.63 -8.16 2.52
CA GLU A 48 2.00 -9.16 3.40
C GLU A 48 1.68 -8.60 4.78
N ILE A 49 2.53 -7.71 5.29
CA ILE A 49 2.40 -7.08 6.60
C ILE A 49 2.70 -5.60 6.43
N ILE A 50 1.74 -4.73 6.73
CA ILE A 50 1.90 -3.28 6.73
C ILE A 50 1.99 -2.82 8.18
N LEU A 51 3.12 -2.21 8.52
CA LEU A 51 3.49 -1.87 9.90
C LEU A 51 3.03 -0.47 10.32
N ALA A 52 3.04 0.45 9.36
CA ALA A 52 2.66 1.85 9.50
C ALA A 52 2.25 2.39 8.12
N PRO A 53 1.68 3.61 8.02
CA PRO A 53 1.26 4.21 6.74
C PRO A 53 2.33 4.22 5.64
N ASP A 54 3.61 4.17 5.99
CA ASP A 54 4.74 4.30 5.05
C ASP A 54 5.55 3.03 4.82
N SER A 55 5.22 1.93 5.52
CA SER A 55 6.12 0.78 5.62
C SER A 55 5.44 -0.57 5.57
N GLY A 56 6.01 -1.43 4.73
CA GLY A 56 5.53 -2.79 4.49
C GLY A 56 6.65 -3.83 4.60
N ILE A 57 6.27 -5.07 4.90
CA ILE A 57 7.14 -6.24 4.90
C ILE A 57 6.68 -7.21 3.81
N ILE A 58 7.65 -7.69 3.03
CA ILE A 58 7.54 -8.87 2.20
C ILE A 58 8.24 -10.04 2.89
N LEU A 59 7.55 -11.18 2.95
CA LEU A 59 8.15 -12.44 3.37
C LEU A 59 8.60 -13.20 2.13
N THR A 60 9.85 -13.65 2.11
CA THR A 60 10.36 -14.47 1.01
C THR A 60 11.31 -15.54 1.51
N THR A 61 11.54 -16.55 0.68
CA THR A 61 12.46 -17.65 0.93
C THR A 61 13.66 -17.59 -0.01
N PRO A 62 14.78 -18.23 0.34
CA PRO A 62 15.90 -18.45 -0.57
C PRO A 62 15.51 -19.08 -1.91
N HIS A 63 14.43 -19.87 -1.96
CA HIS A 63 13.95 -20.49 -3.18
C HIS A 63 13.30 -19.46 -4.13
N GLU A 64 12.39 -18.64 -3.62
CA GLU A 64 11.69 -17.61 -4.40
C GLU A 64 12.66 -16.55 -4.95
N LEU A 65 13.72 -16.24 -4.21
CA LEU A 65 14.83 -15.38 -4.68
C LEU A 65 15.49 -15.88 -5.97
N THR A 66 15.55 -17.21 -6.15
CA THR A 66 16.17 -17.83 -7.32
C THR A 66 15.18 -18.07 -8.47
N GLN A 67 13.87 -17.94 -8.21
CA GLN A 67 12.83 -18.27 -9.16
C GLN A 67 12.76 -17.23 -10.28
N ARG A 68 13.06 -17.64 -11.52
CA ARG A 68 12.86 -16.83 -12.72
C ARG A 68 11.53 -17.19 -13.39
N TYR A 69 11.01 -16.31 -14.24
CA TYR A 69 9.93 -16.71 -15.14
C TYR A 69 10.38 -17.84 -16.06
N LEU A 70 9.46 -18.75 -16.36
CA LEU A 70 9.67 -19.77 -17.37
C LEU A 70 9.73 -19.14 -18.77
N PRO A 71 10.40 -19.76 -19.75
CA PRO A 71 10.36 -19.29 -21.13
C PRO A 71 8.91 -19.10 -21.62
N GLY A 72 8.64 -17.96 -22.27
CA GLY A 72 7.29 -17.59 -22.72
C GLY A 72 6.35 -17.09 -21.61
N HIS A 73 6.81 -17.03 -20.36
CA HIS A 73 6.10 -16.39 -19.24
C HIS A 73 6.82 -15.08 -18.89
N GLY A 74 6.08 -14.14 -18.32
CA GLY A 74 6.58 -12.84 -17.89
C GLY A 74 5.74 -12.30 -16.72
N PRO A 75 5.90 -11.01 -16.41
CA PRO A 75 5.04 -10.30 -15.48
C PRO A 75 3.54 -10.52 -15.76
N MET A 76 2.73 -10.51 -14.72
CA MET A 76 1.28 -10.61 -14.81
C MET A 76 0.70 -9.43 -15.60
N ASP A 77 1.24 -8.23 -15.38
CA ASP A 77 0.90 -7.06 -16.18
C ASP A 77 1.80 -6.99 -17.41
N ALA A 78 1.19 -7.13 -18.58
CA ALA A 78 1.89 -7.08 -19.86
C ALA A 78 2.63 -5.74 -20.11
N ARG A 79 2.24 -4.65 -19.43
CA ARG A 79 2.92 -3.35 -19.49
C ARG A 79 4.30 -3.37 -18.84
N LEU A 80 4.56 -4.32 -17.95
CA LEU A 80 5.85 -4.49 -17.29
C LEU A 80 6.83 -5.32 -18.13
N ASN A 81 6.41 -5.86 -19.27
CA ASN A 81 7.30 -6.57 -20.18
C ASN A 81 8.39 -5.65 -20.72
N GLY A 82 9.63 -6.11 -20.64
CA GLY A 82 10.79 -5.37 -21.15
C GLY A 82 11.47 -4.47 -20.13
N ILE A 83 10.96 -4.34 -18.90
CA ILE A 83 11.67 -3.66 -17.81
C ILE A 83 12.97 -4.44 -17.51
N GLU A 84 14.09 -3.73 -17.58
CA GLU A 84 15.40 -4.33 -17.35
C GLU A 84 15.49 -4.93 -15.93
N GLY A 85 15.96 -6.17 -15.84
CA GLY A 85 16.13 -6.87 -14.58
C GLY A 85 14.85 -7.43 -13.96
N LEU A 86 13.66 -7.16 -14.52
CA LEU A 86 12.36 -7.69 -14.08
C LEU A 86 12.13 -9.12 -14.60
N ASN A 87 12.88 -10.07 -14.05
CA ASN A 87 12.96 -11.44 -14.56
C ASN A 87 12.48 -12.51 -13.56
N SER A 88 11.78 -12.11 -12.50
CA SER A 88 11.29 -13.00 -11.44
C SER A 88 10.03 -12.43 -10.78
N PRO A 89 9.08 -13.28 -10.35
CA PRO A 89 7.89 -12.83 -9.62
C PRO A 89 8.19 -11.98 -8.39
N LEU A 90 9.24 -12.28 -7.63
CA LEU A 90 9.63 -11.49 -6.45
C LEU A 90 10.02 -10.06 -6.82
N LYS A 91 10.75 -9.87 -7.92
CA LYS A 91 11.13 -8.54 -8.40
C LYS A 91 9.93 -7.77 -8.94
N GLU A 92 8.99 -8.44 -9.61
CA GLU A 92 7.72 -7.82 -10.01
C GLU A 92 6.95 -7.34 -8.79
N LYS A 93 6.79 -8.19 -7.78
CA LYS A 93 6.15 -7.81 -6.52
C LYS A 93 6.84 -6.59 -5.88
N ILE A 94 8.16 -6.60 -5.77
CA ILE A 94 8.91 -5.46 -5.23
C ILE A 94 8.70 -4.21 -6.09
N PHE A 95 8.80 -4.33 -7.41
CA PHE A 95 8.61 -3.22 -8.35
C PHE A 95 7.22 -2.58 -8.24
N CYS A 96 6.17 -3.38 -8.06
CA CYS A 96 4.83 -2.84 -7.82
C CYS A 96 4.74 -2.11 -6.47
N LEU A 97 5.41 -2.62 -5.44
CA LEU A 97 5.30 -2.10 -4.08
C LEU A 97 6.19 -0.86 -3.82
N ILE A 98 7.34 -0.70 -4.48
CA ILE A 98 8.22 0.47 -4.28
C ILE A 98 7.55 1.83 -4.56
N HIS A 99 6.41 1.85 -5.25
CA HIS A 99 5.64 3.07 -5.47
C HIS A 99 4.71 3.43 -4.29
N ARG A 100 4.38 2.45 -3.44
CA ARG A 100 3.36 2.53 -2.39
C ARG A 100 3.92 2.66 -0.96
N TYR A 101 5.23 2.54 -0.80
CA TYR A 101 5.89 2.53 0.49
C TYR A 101 7.17 3.38 0.46
N VAL A 102 7.43 4.11 1.54
CA VAL A 102 8.73 4.77 1.76
C VAL A 102 9.78 3.75 2.16
N VAL A 103 9.40 2.75 2.96
CA VAL A 103 10.30 1.69 3.44
C VAL A 103 9.67 0.32 3.17
N LEU A 104 10.35 -0.49 2.37
CA LEU A 104 9.93 -1.87 2.08
C LEU A 104 10.97 -2.84 2.63
N VAL A 105 10.55 -3.67 3.59
CA VAL A 105 11.43 -4.64 4.25
C VAL A 105 11.20 -6.01 3.65
N VAL A 106 12.22 -6.59 3.02
CA VAL A 106 12.17 -7.96 2.48
C VAL A 106 12.84 -8.89 3.46
N LEU A 107 12.04 -9.61 4.25
CA LEU A 107 12.52 -10.63 5.18
C LEU A 107 12.76 -11.93 4.42
N ILE A 108 14.03 -12.35 4.35
CA ILE A 108 14.46 -13.56 3.66
C ILE A 108 14.56 -14.69 4.69
N CYS A 109 13.48 -15.45 4.82
CA CYS A 109 13.28 -16.53 5.79
C CYS A 109 14.11 -17.77 5.44
N LYS A 110 15.26 -17.93 6.12
CA LYS A 110 16.19 -19.04 5.93
C LYS A 110 15.90 -20.22 6.88
N PRO A 111 15.78 -21.46 6.40
CA PRO A 111 15.64 -22.62 7.28
C PRO A 111 16.84 -22.77 8.25
N GLN A 112 16.57 -23.12 9.51
CA GLN A 112 17.56 -23.15 10.61
C GLN A 112 18.55 -24.32 10.55
N THR A 113 18.23 -25.43 9.88
CA THR A 113 19.02 -26.67 9.94
C THR A 113 19.12 -27.38 8.58
N ALA A 114 20.36 -27.76 8.23
CA ALA A 114 20.74 -28.90 7.37
C ALA A 114 20.35 -28.96 5.87
N ASP A 115 19.70 -27.96 5.28
CA ASP A 115 19.52 -27.91 3.81
C ASP A 115 20.63 -27.15 3.06
N LEU A 116 21.86 -27.26 3.59
CA LEU A 116 23.11 -26.78 2.98
C LEU A 116 23.40 -27.39 1.59
N GLY A 117 22.56 -28.31 1.11
CA GLY A 117 22.73 -29.02 -0.16
C GLY A 117 22.03 -28.40 -1.38
N ARG A 118 21.04 -27.51 -1.22
CA ARG A 118 20.19 -27.10 -2.36
C ARG A 118 20.50 -25.73 -2.96
N VAL A 119 20.99 -24.78 -2.16
CA VAL A 119 21.46 -23.47 -2.66
C VAL A 119 22.81 -23.20 -2.02
N SER A 120 23.88 -23.25 -2.82
CA SER A 120 25.21 -22.87 -2.35
C SER A 120 25.14 -21.47 -1.73
N ASN A 121 25.77 -21.25 -0.57
CA ASN A 121 25.87 -19.94 0.07
C ASN A 121 26.35 -18.85 -0.91
N SER A 122 27.23 -19.23 -1.87
CA SER A 122 27.69 -18.35 -2.94
C SER A 122 26.57 -17.92 -3.91
N SER A 123 25.68 -18.84 -4.29
CA SER A 123 24.51 -18.55 -5.12
C SER A 123 23.50 -17.69 -4.38
N PHE A 124 23.29 -17.96 -3.09
CA PHE A 124 22.39 -17.17 -2.25
C PHE A 124 22.85 -15.72 -2.12
N THR A 125 24.14 -15.49 -1.81
CA THR A 125 24.71 -14.13 -1.78
C THR A 125 24.59 -13.44 -3.13
N ARG A 126 24.84 -14.16 -4.24
CA ARG A 126 24.69 -13.61 -5.59
C ARG A 126 23.27 -13.15 -5.89
N GLU A 127 22.26 -13.93 -5.52
CA GLU A 127 20.86 -13.53 -5.76
C GLU A 127 20.44 -12.35 -4.87
N ILE A 128 20.90 -12.28 -3.62
CA ILE A 128 20.71 -11.07 -2.79
C ILE A 128 21.38 -9.86 -3.44
N THR A 129 22.62 -9.97 -3.91
CA THR A 129 23.30 -8.86 -4.58
C THR A 129 22.59 -8.46 -5.88
N SER A 130 22.07 -9.43 -6.63
CA SER A 130 21.26 -9.18 -7.84
C SER A 130 19.97 -8.42 -7.49
N LEU A 131 19.30 -8.82 -6.41
CA LEU A 131 18.11 -8.14 -5.93
C LEU A 131 18.42 -6.74 -5.40
N ALA A 132 19.51 -6.58 -4.62
CA ALA A 132 19.94 -5.28 -4.11
C ALA A 132 20.18 -4.29 -5.24
N ARG A 133 20.92 -4.69 -6.29
CA ARG A 133 21.14 -3.84 -7.47
C ARG A 133 19.84 -3.46 -8.18
N PHE A 134 18.89 -4.39 -8.26
CA PHE A 134 17.58 -4.10 -8.84
C PHE A 134 16.83 -3.06 -8.00
N CYS A 135 16.84 -3.19 -6.67
CA CYS A 135 16.22 -2.20 -5.78
C CYS A 135 16.94 -0.84 -5.82
N ASP A 136 18.27 -0.83 -5.94
CA ASP A 136 19.08 0.40 -5.99
C ASP A 136 18.72 1.29 -7.20
N VAL A 137 18.36 0.69 -8.34
CA VAL A 137 17.86 1.41 -9.52
C VAL A 137 16.64 2.27 -9.18
N TYR A 138 15.84 1.84 -8.21
CA TYR A 138 14.63 2.53 -7.77
C TYR A 138 14.73 3.08 -6.34
N GLY A 139 15.95 3.22 -5.80
CA GLY A 139 16.18 3.69 -4.43
C GLY A 139 15.68 5.12 -4.19
N GLU A 140 15.49 5.90 -5.26
CA GLU A 140 14.85 7.20 -5.17
C GLU A 140 13.38 7.13 -4.74
N TRP A 141 12.69 6.01 -4.99
CA TRP A 141 11.26 5.85 -4.74
C TRP A 141 10.96 5.21 -3.41
N CYS A 142 11.79 4.24 -3.00
CA CYS A 142 11.60 3.46 -1.79
C CYS A 142 12.94 2.99 -1.23
N THR A 143 13.11 3.09 0.08
CA THR A 143 14.22 2.43 0.77
C THR A 143 13.88 0.95 0.96
N THR A 144 14.54 0.08 0.19
CA THR A 144 14.35 -1.36 0.31
C THR A 144 15.39 -2.00 1.22
N LEU A 145 14.96 -2.70 2.26
CA LEU A 145 15.84 -3.39 3.22
C LEU A 145 15.78 -4.91 3.01
N LEU A 146 16.88 -5.52 2.56
CA LEU A 146 16.97 -6.97 2.37
C LEU A 146 17.57 -7.63 3.62
N ILE A 147 16.76 -8.36 4.38
CA ILE A 147 17.16 -8.86 5.72
C ILE A 147 17.03 -10.38 5.78
N PRO A 148 18.14 -11.13 5.77
CA PRO A 148 18.12 -12.56 6.05
C PRO A 148 17.81 -12.86 7.51
N ILE A 149 16.79 -13.69 7.77
CA ILE A 149 16.35 -14.05 9.12
C ILE A 149 16.15 -15.56 9.24
N PRO A 150 16.17 -16.13 10.46
CA PRO A 150 15.70 -17.50 10.66
C PRO A 150 14.24 -17.66 10.24
N ASN A 151 13.91 -18.74 9.53
CA ASN A 151 12.55 -19.12 9.18
C ASN A 151 11.86 -19.73 10.41
N HIS A 152 11.55 -18.87 11.36
CA HIS A 152 10.89 -19.22 12.61
C HIS A 152 9.87 -18.12 12.94
N SER A 153 8.67 -18.51 13.37
CA SER A 153 7.55 -17.60 13.58
C SER A 153 7.89 -16.48 14.56
N ALA A 154 8.53 -16.81 15.69
CA ALA A 154 8.98 -15.81 16.65
C ALA A 154 10.00 -14.80 16.08
N SER A 155 10.84 -15.21 15.11
CA SER A 155 11.78 -14.29 14.47
C SER A 155 11.05 -13.30 13.57
N ILE A 156 10.10 -13.78 12.76
CA ILE A 156 9.27 -12.92 11.90
C ILE A 156 8.45 -11.95 12.76
N ALA A 157 7.78 -12.46 13.80
CA ALA A 157 7.01 -11.65 14.73
C ALA A 157 7.89 -10.56 15.36
N LEU A 158 9.06 -10.92 15.92
CA LEU A 158 9.97 -9.97 16.53
C LEU A 158 10.41 -8.86 15.57
N TRP A 159 10.67 -9.17 14.30
CA TRP A 159 10.96 -8.15 13.28
C TRP A 159 9.78 -7.21 13.04
N CYS A 160 8.56 -7.74 12.96
CA CYS A 160 7.36 -6.93 12.82
C CYS A 160 7.15 -5.99 14.01
N PHE A 161 7.32 -6.50 15.25
CA PHE A 161 7.21 -5.69 16.46
C PHE A 161 8.31 -4.62 16.55
N GLY A 162 9.56 -5.01 16.33
CA GLY A 162 10.70 -4.09 16.40
C GLY A 162 10.57 -2.96 15.37
N MET A 163 10.33 -3.31 14.11
CA MET A 163 10.15 -2.32 13.04
C MET A 163 8.88 -1.51 13.24
N GLY A 164 7.76 -2.16 13.57
CA GLY A 164 6.48 -1.49 13.81
C GLY A 164 6.59 -0.43 14.90
N ARG A 165 7.26 -0.75 16.02
CA ARG A 165 7.51 0.22 17.08
C ARG A 165 8.37 1.39 16.61
N LEU A 166 9.49 1.11 15.92
CA LEU A 166 10.38 2.16 15.41
C LEU A 166 9.66 3.10 14.43
N ARG A 167 8.74 2.58 13.61
CA ARG A 167 7.95 3.40 12.69
C ARG A 167 6.85 4.15 13.41
N TYR A 168 6.15 3.52 14.36
CA TYR A 168 5.07 4.15 15.12
C TYR A 168 5.52 5.41 15.86
N GLU A 169 6.75 5.41 16.40
CA GLU A 169 7.36 6.57 17.08
C GLU A 169 7.61 7.78 16.16
N LEU A 170 7.49 7.62 14.83
CA LEU A 170 7.63 8.72 13.86
C LEU A 170 6.34 9.51 13.64
N PHE A 171 5.19 9.00 14.10
CA PHE A 171 3.89 9.62 13.89
C PHE A 171 3.45 10.41 15.12
N PRO A 172 2.69 11.51 14.95
CA PRO A 172 2.14 12.27 16.07
C PRO A 172 1.31 11.36 16.99
N PRO A 173 1.41 11.51 18.33
CA PRO A 173 0.60 10.76 19.27
C PRO A 173 -0.90 10.87 18.95
N GLY A 174 -1.63 9.75 19.02
CA GLY A 174 -3.07 9.69 18.75
C GLY A 174 -3.44 9.59 17.25
N SER A 175 -2.56 9.94 16.31
CA SER A 175 -2.90 9.92 14.87
C SER A 175 -3.21 8.51 14.35
N ILE A 176 -2.44 7.51 14.78
CA ILE A 176 -2.66 6.10 14.42
C ILE A 176 -3.78 5.45 15.27
N GLU A 177 -4.02 5.93 16.48
CA GLU A 177 -5.05 5.36 17.38
C GLU A 177 -6.46 5.55 16.83
N ASN A 178 -6.66 6.59 16.01
CA ASN A 178 -7.91 6.92 15.36
C ASN A 178 -8.21 6.08 14.10
N VAL A 179 -7.25 5.27 13.66
CA VAL A 179 -7.38 4.46 12.44
C VAL A 179 -8.43 3.37 12.66
N THR A 180 -9.44 3.31 11.79
CA THR A 180 -10.53 2.35 11.90
C THR A 180 -10.17 1.01 11.25
N GLU A 181 -10.84 -0.06 11.70
CA GLU A 181 -10.58 -1.42 11.21
C GLU A 181 -11.33 -1.79 9.95
N GLU A 182 -12.52 -1.22 9.77
CA GLU A 182 -13.43 -1.60 8.70
C GLU A 182 -12.85 -1.14 7.35
N GLU A 183 -12.84 -2.04 6.38
CA GLU A 183 -12.52 -1.71 5.00
C GLU A 183 -13.72 -0.95 4.41
N SER A 184 -13.46 0.21 3.82
CA SER A 184 -14.47 0.97 3.09
C SER A 184 -14.16 1.03 1.60
N GLU A 185 -15.19 1.29 0.78
CA GLU A 185 -15.03 1.50 -0.66
C GLU A 185 -14.07 2.65 -0.97
N TYR A 186 -14.00 3.67 -0.10
CA TYR A 186 -13.07 4.79 -0.22
C TYR A 186 -11.64 4.41 0.16
N GLU A 187 -11.45 3.48 1.11
CA GLU A 187 -10.14 2.87 1.35
C GLU A 187 -9.65 2.18 0.07
N VAL A 188 -10.51 1.40 -0.58
CA VAL A 188 -10.20 0.70 -1.85
C VAL A 188 -9.90 1.71 -2.97
N ALA A 189 -10.71 2.76 -3.13
CA ALA A 189 -10.45 3.80 -4.13
C ALA A 189 -9.11 4.52 -3.91
N LEU A 190 -8.71 4.79 -2.66
CA LEU A 190 -7.39 5.34 -2.37
C LEU A 190 -6.25 4.36 -2.69
N ARG A 191 -6.51 3.05 -2.59
CA ARG A 191 -5.54 2.02 -3.01
C ARG A 191 -5.32 2.03 -4.51
N ASP A 192 -6.30 2.44 -5.29
CA ASP A 192 -6.22 2.52 -6.75
C ASP A 192 -5.31 3.66 -7.23
N VAL A 193 -5.18 4.74 -6.44
CA VAL A 193 -4.27 5.86 -6.71
C VAL A 193 -2.84 5.63 -6.16
N GLY A 194 -2.57 4.47 -5.56
CA GLY A 194 -1.23 4.09 -5.10
C GLY A 194 -0.95 4.31 -3.60
N ILE A 195 -1.99 4.50 -2.79
CA ILE A 195 -1.87 4.51 -1.33
C ILE A 195 -2.01 3.07 -0.80
N ASN A 196 -1.28 2.69 0.25
CA ASN A 196 -1.48 1.36 0.87
C ASN A 196 -2.68 1.39 1.85
N PRO A 197 -3.28 0.24 2.19
CA PRO A 197 -4.46 0.15 3.08
C PRO A 197 -4.36 0.95 4.38
N PHE A 198 -3.20 0.88 5.05
CA PHE A 198 -2.97 1.63 6.29
C PHE A 198 -3.00 3.13 6.00
N GLY A 199 -2.23 3.58 5.00
CA GLY A 199 -2.20 4.96 4.55
C GLY A 199 -3.57 5.52 4.17
N ALA A 200 -4.38 4.71 3.49
CA ALA A 200 -5.73 5.08 3.06
C ALA A 200 -6.63 5.34 4.27
N ARG A 201 -6.68 4.41 5.24
CA ARG A 201 -7.41 4.65 6.49
C ARG A 201 -6.86 5.83 7.27
N PHE A 202 -5.53 5.95 7.35
CA PHE A 202 -4.90 7.08 8.02
C PHE A 202 -5.36 8.43 7.44
N ILE A 203 -5.44 8.59 6.11
CA ILE A 203 -5.94 9.81 5.49
C ILE A 203 -7.42 10.04 5.86
N LEU A 204 -8.28 9.05 5.60
CA LEU A 204 -9.72 9.17 5.83
C LEU A 204 -10.04 9.51 7.29
N ASP A 205 -9.39 8.82 8.23
CA ASP A 205 -9.60 8.99 9.66
C ASP A 205 -9.02 10.31 10.18
N ASN A 206 -7.87 10.78 9.67
CA ASN A 206 -7.33 12.09 10.06
C ASN A 206 -8.21 13.24 9.56
N ILE A 207 -8.76 13.17 8.34
CA ILE A 207 -9.68 14.20 7.84
C ILE A 207 -10.97 14.22 8.68
N ARG A 208 -11.50 13.04 9.01
CA ARG A 208 -12.70 12.91 9.83
C ARG A 208 -12.49 13.48 11.24
N VAL A 209 -11.42 13.07 11.92
CA VAL A 209 -11.11 13.54 13.29
C VAL A 209 -10.67 15.00 13.31
N GLY A 210 -9.98 15.45 12.28
CA GLY A 210 -9.55 16.84 12.11
C GLY A 210 -10.70 17.82 11.87
N GLY A 211 -11.94 17.32 11.78
CA GLY A 211 -13.15 18.12 11.63
C GLY A 211 -13.25 18.75 10.26
N PHE A 212 -13.13 17.94 9.19
CA PHE A 212 -13.28 18.32 7.78
C PHE A 212 -12.96 19.79 7.55
N LYS A 213 -11.72 20.21 7.86
CA LYS A 213 -11.38 21.64 7.95
C LYS A 213 -11.83 22.33 6.67
N GLN A 214 -12.96 23.02 6.75
CA GLN A 214 -13.31 24.01 5.76
C GLN A 214 -12.19 25.05 5.85
N TYR A 215 -11.68 25.46 4.68
CA TYR A 215 -10.80 26.63 4.56
C TYR A 215 -11.19 27.74 5.53
N PRO A 216 -10.26 28.59 5.99
CA PRO A 216 -10.53 29.58 7.03
C PRO A 216 -11.55 30.61 6.55
N SER A 217 -12.84 30.32 6.72
CA SER A 217 -13.81 31.34 7.04
C SER A 217 -13.34 31.95 8.34
N SER A 218 -13.01 33.23 8.27
CA SER A 218 -12.53 34.16 9.27
C SER A 218 -13.32 34.19 10.58
N ASP A 219 -13.42 33.05 11.28
CA ASP A 219 -13.98 32.92 12.60
C ASP A 219 -12.87 32.53 13.59
N PRO A 220 -12.53 33.40 14.55
CA PRO A 220 -11.44 33.19 15.50
C PRO A 220 -11.76 32.15 16.58
N ASP A 221 -12.89 31.45 16.49
CA ASP A 221 -13.34 30.47 17.48
C ASP A 221 -13.83 29.19 16.77
N PRO A 222 -13.02 28.12 16.68
CA PRO A 222 -13.45 26.87 16.07
C PRO A 222 -14.53 26.24 16.94
N SER A 223 -15.78 26.29 16.48
CA SER A 223 -16.87 25.57 17.14
C SER A 223 -16.49 24.08 17.25
N PRO A 224 -16.70 23.43 18.41
CA PRO A 224 -16.40 22.03 18.58
C PRO A 224 -17.18 21.20 17.56
N VAL A 225 -16.46 20.35 16.83
CA VAL A 225 -17.00 19.42 15.83
C VAL A 225 -18.13 18.60 16.48
N PRO A 226 -19.32 18.50 15.86
CA PRO A 226 -20.39 17.65 16.40
C PRO A 226 -19.87 16.22 16.58
N ALA A 227 -20.11 15.61 17.74
CA ALA A 227 -19.61 14.27 18.05
C ALA A 227 -19.98 13.22 16.98
N GLU A 228 -21.11 13.40 16.30
CA GLU A 228 -21.59 12.54 15.22
C GLU A 228 -20.69 12.57 13.97
N GLU A 229 -19.97 13.66 13.69
CA GLU A 229 -19.08 13.76 12.52
C GLU A 229 -17.75 13.03 12.72
N THR A 230 -17.40 12.67 13.96
CA THR A 230 -16.17 11.92 14.28
C THR A 230 -16.34 10.41 14.19
N VAL A 231 -17.60 9.93 14.13
CA VAL A 231 -17.93 8.51 14.11
C VAL A 231 -17.72 7.93 12.70
N PRO A 232 -17.01 6.79 12.56
CA PRO A 232 -16.85 6.13 11.27
C PRO A 232 -18.20 5.74 10.66
N SER A 233 -18.40 6.11 9.41
CA SER A 233 -19.55 5.74 8.59
C SER A 233 -19.24 5.93 7.12
N THR A 234 -19.96 5.24 6.24
CA THR A 234 -19.82 5.41 4.78
C THR A 234 -19.93 6.88 4.35
N SER A 235 -20.84 7.65 4.97
CA SER A 235 -21.01 9.07 4.66
C SER A 235 -19.81 9.92 5.09
N THR A 236 -19.21 9.64 6.25
CA THR A 236 -18.03 10.39 6.71
C THR A 236 -16.77 10.03 5.92
N ASP A 237 -16.61 8.75 5.55
CA ASP A 237 -15.53 8.30 4.68
C ASP A 237 -15.66 8.91 3.27
N SER A 238 -16.88 8.97 2.71
CA SER A 238 -17.15 9.63 1.43
C SER A 238 -16.74 11.10 1.46
N ARG A 239 -17.18 11.85 2.48
CA ARG A 239 -16.79 13.26 2.64
C ARG A 239 -15.29 13.43 2.86
N ALA A 240 -14.64 12.52 3.59
CA ALA A 240 -13.20 12.57 3.81
C ALA A 240 -12.43 12.31 2.51
N PHE A 241 -12.90 11.35 1.71
CA PHE A 241 -12.39 11.07 0.39
C PHE A 241 -12.54 12.28 -0.54
N ASP A 242 -13.73 12.88 -0.62
CA ASP A 242 -13.97 14.07 -1.42
C ASP A 242 -13.04 15.22 -1.01
N VAL A 243 -12.87 15.44 0.29
CA VAL A 243 -11.94 16.45 0.80
C VAL A 243 -10.52 16.15 0.32
N PHE A 244 -10.04 14.91 0.41
CA PHE A 244 -8.70 14.53 -0.03
C PHE A 244 -8.51 14.67 -1.56
N ILE A 245 -9.43 14.14 -2.36
CA ILE A 245 -9.34 14.18 -3.82
C ILE A 245 -9.37 15.60 -4.37
N ASN A 246 -10.11 16.50 -3.71
CA ASN A 246 -10.18 17.92 -4.09
C ASN A 246 -9.07 18.78 -3.44
N MET A 247 -8.18 18.23 -2.63
CA MET A 247 -7.01 18.97 -2.15
C MET A 247 -6.06 19.24 -3.32
N GLU A 248 -5.52 20.47 -3.37
CA GLU A 248 -4.43 20.81 -4.28
C GLU A 248 -3.23 19.86 -4.05
N PRO A 249 -2.48 19.47 -5.10
CA PRO A 249 -1.33 18.57 -4.97
C PRO A 249 -0.33 18.98 -3.88
N LEU A 250 -0.03 20.28 -3.82
CA LEU A 250 0.87 20.83 -2.81
C LEU A 250 0.30 20.66 -1.39
N GLU A 251 -1.02 20.81 -1.22
CA GLU A 251 -1.70 20.61 0.06
C GLU A 251 -1.66 19.13 0.48
N GLN A 252 -1.89 18.20 -0.45
CA GLN A 252 -1.76 16.76 -0.19
C GLN A 252 -0.37 16.40 0.34
N VAL A 253 0.68 16.90 -0.33
CA VAL A 253 2.08 16.66 0.05
C VAL A 253 2.40 17.33 1.40
N MET A 254 1.93 18.56 1.63
CA MET A 254 2.16 19.26 2.90
C MET A 254 1.50 18.56 4.08
N GLN A 255 0.27 18.05 3.91
CA GLN A 255 -0.46 17.39 4.99
C GLN A 255 0.04 15.96 5.23
N TYR A 256 0.29 15.18 4.17
CA TYR A 256 0.51 13.74 4.28
C TYR A 256 1.91 13.28 3.90
N GLY A 257 2.73 14.11 3.27
CA GLY A 257 4.07 13.75 2.81
C GLY A 257 5.04 13.34 3.93
N SER A 258 4.87 13.87 5.15
CA SER A 258 5.66 13.43 6.31
C SER A 258 5.31 12.01 6.79
N SER A 259 4.05 11.59 6.58
CA SER A 259 3.49 10.32 7.05
C SER A 259 3.53 9.22 5.99
N LEU A 260 3.43 9.58 4.72
CA LEU A 260 3.34 8.67 3.57
C LEU A 260 4.52 8.84 2.61
N GLY A 261 5.35 9.86 2.79
CA GLY A 261 6.48 10.17 1.92
C GLY A 261 6.12 11.15 0.80
N ASN A 262 6.87 12.24 0.70
CA ASN A 262 6.64 13.30 -0.30
C ASN A 262 6.55 12.74 -1.73
N LYS A 263 7.54 11.93 -2.15
CA LYS A 263 7.56 11.36 -3.50
C LYS A 263 6.40 10.39 -3.78
N GLN A 264 5.90 9.72 -2.74
CA GLN A 264 4.69 8.90 -2.91
C GLN A 264 3.49 9.82 -3.13
N MET A 265 3.34 10.85 -2.31
CA MET A 265 2.24 11.81 -2.43
C MET A 265 2.26 12.57 -3.76
N ASP A 266 3.44 13.00 -4.25
CA ASP A 266 3.58 13.64 -5.56
C ASP A 266 2.97 12.77 -6.68
N ARG A 267 3.28 11.47 -6.68
CA ARG A 267 2.73 10.50 -7.65
C ARG A 267 1.24 10.27 -7.47
N VAL A 268 0.77 10.20 -6.23
CA VAL A 268 -0.66 10.07 -5.94
C VAL A 268 -1.41 11.27 -6.51
N SER A 269 -0.89 12.49 -6.33
CA SER A 269 -1.47 13.70 -6.90
C SER A 269 -1.47 13.67 -8.43
N GLU A 270 -0.35 13.28 -9.08
CA GLU A 270 -0.28 13.12 -10.53
C GLU A 270 -1.33 12.13 -11.06
N VAL A 271 -1.52 11.00 -10.37
CA VAL A 271 -2.52 10.00 -10.74
C VAL A 271 -3.95 10.54 -10.58
N ILE A 272 -4.24 11.25 -9.48
CA ILE A 272 -5.55 11.88 -9.25
C ILE A 272 -5.85 12.90 -10.35
N GLU A 273 -4.88 13.75 -10.72
CA GLU A 273 -5.04 14.70 -11.81
C GLU A 273 -5.32 13.99 -13.14
N LEU A 274 -4.54 12.96 -13.48
CA LEU A 274 -4.76 12.19 -14.71
C LEU A 274 -6.17 11.56 -14.77
N MET A 275 -6.69 11.06 -13.66
CA MET A 275 -8.05 10.54 -13.59
C MET A 275 -9.10 11.64 -13.85
N ALA A 276 -8.92 12.82 -13.25
CA ALA A 276 -9.84 13.94 -13.43
C ALA A 276 -9.92 14.39 -14.91
N HIS A 277 -8.78 14.49 -15.60
CA HIS A 277 -8.73 14.85 -17.02
C HIS A 277 -9.32 13.77 -17.94
N SER A 278 -9.14 12.48 -17.60
CA SER A 278 -9.74 11.40 -18.40
C SER A 278 -11.27 11.39 -18.34
N SER A 279 -11.85 11.83 -17.21
CA SER A 279 -13.31 11.92 -17.05
C SER A 279 -13.95 13.13 -17.73
N SER A 280 -13.19 14.21 -18.00
CA SER A 280 -13.71 15.39 -18.69
C SER A 280 -13.82 15.17 -20.20
N ASP A 281 -12.88 14.44 -20.79
CA ASP A 281 -12.84 14.19 -22.23
C ASP A 281 -13.98 13.28 -22.71
N ASP A 282 -14.45 12.34 -21.87
CA ASP A 282 -15.59 11.47 -22.19
C ASP A 282 -16.95 12.22 -22.18
N ASN A 283 -17.04 13.36 -21.50
CA ASN A 283 -18.27 14.16 -21.42
C ASN A 283 -18.42 15.19 -22.56
N GLU A 284 -17.35 15.49 -23.32
CA GLU A 284 -17.43 16.43 -24.45
C GLU A 284 -17.88 15.79 -25.77
N THR A 285 -17.97 14.46 -25.86
CA THR A 285 -18.38 13.76 -27.10
C THR A 285 -19.86 13.39 -27.23
N ASN A 286 -20.72 13.70 -26.26
CA ASN A 286 -22.15 13.30 -26.29
C ASN A 286 -23.16 14.45 -26.37
N GLY A 287 -22.73 15.64 -26.79
CA GLY A 287 -23.61 16.81 -26.83
C GLY A 287 -23.43 17.66 -28.07
N GLU A 288 -23.78 17.15 -29.27
CA GLU A 288 -24.31 17.96 -30.37
C GLU A 288 -24.63 17.06 -31.59
N ASP A 289 -25.91 16.70 -31.76
CA ASP A 289 -26.65 16.81 -33.03
C ASP A 289 -28.03 16.11 -32.92
N ILE A 290 -28.98 16.82 -32.31
CA ILE A 290 -30.42 16.61 -32.52
C ILE A 290 -31.00 17.90 -33.11
N TYR A 291 -31.03 17.99 -34.43
CA TYR A 291 -32.04 18.66 -35.27
C TYR A 291 -31.87 18.01 -36.67
N GLY A 292 -32.68 17.05 -37.12
CA GLY A 292 -34.13 17.11 -37.26
C GLY A 292 -34.45 17.27 -38.74
N THR A 293 -34.97 16.24 -39.41
CA THR A 293 -35.92 16.37 -40.53
C THR A 293 -36.66 15.03 -40.73
N GLN A 294 -37.94 15.02 -40.34
CA GLN A 294 -38.94 14.10 -40.88
C GLN A 294 -39.25 14.50 -42.32
N ILE A 295 -39.25 13.55 -43.26
CA ILE A 295 -40.22 13.54 -44.37
C ILE A 295 -40.56 12.09 -44.73
N SER A 296 -41.83 11.74 -44.63
CA SER A 296 -42.43 10.50 -45.14
C SER A 296 -42.74 10.61 -46.63
N PHE A 297 -42.68 9.52 -47.39
CA PHE A 297 -43.83 8.86 -48.05
C PHE A 297 -43.41 7.92 -49.20
N GLN A 298 -44.12 6.78 -49.20
CA GLN A 298 -44.39 5.77 -50.25
C GLN A 298 -43.32 4.73 -50.61
#